data_AF-A0A0H3I758-F1
#
_entry.id   AF-A0A0H3I758-F1
#
_cell.length_a   1.000
_cell.length_b   1.000
_cell.length_c   1.000
_cell.angle_alpha   90.00
_cell.angle_beta   90.00
_cell.angle_gamma   90.00
#
_symmetry.space_group_name_H-M   'P 1'
#
loop_
_entity.id
_entity.type
_entity.pdbx_description
1 polymer ?
#
loop_
_entity_poly.entity_id
_entity_poly.type
_entity_poly.pdbx_seq_one_letter_code
_entity_poly.pdbx_strand_id
1 'polypeptide(L)'
;MNDECNSIIDFSLEMLKSYSDPSYLNELGQSLIFEEVIWTPKHLNALKLKGFDINKTDYLGKTPIFYCKKCFKFQLLLANRANRHHVDNNNQNLLFFENHIENIKTILFLGMDLNVIDSFGNNFLSYAPFHQYPELFTDKLNKFSGDNANIFQVYEKSEEALKLLEKESIKFTLSPKIILNYDPQKEKNTIIHLVSYLKDKTEESKIRFIYSPSDDSPVQIYTLHQLSNII
;
A
#
# COMPACT_ATOMS: atom_id res chain seq x y z
N MET A 1 21.60 -29.88 21.18
CA MET A 1 22.84 -29.08 21.12
C MET A 1 23.58 -29.21 19.78
N ASN A 2 23.75 -30.42 19.21
CA ASN A 2 24.32 -30.55 17.84
C ASN A 2 23.33 -30.11 16.74
N ASP A 3 22.04 -30.37 16.88
CA ASP A 3 21.05 -30.06 15.83
C ASP A 3 20.74 -28.55 15.70
N GLU A 4 20.73 -27.81 16.81
CA GLU A 4 20.58 -26.35 16.81
C GLU A 4 21.83 -25.63 16.28
N CYS A 5 23.02 -26.16 16.54
CA CYS A 5 24.27 -25.60 16.02
C CYS A 5 24.38 -25.82 14.51
N ASN A 6 23.94 -26.99 14.02
CA ASN A 6 23.83 -27.28 12.59
C ASN A 6 22.77 -26.40 11.90
N SER A 7 21.61 -26.14 12.51
CA SER A 7 20.58 -25.28 11.88
C SER A 7 21.00 -23.81 11.76
N ILE A 8 21.74 -23.28 12.74
CA ILE A 8 22.29 -21.91 12.68
C ILE A 8 23.40 -21.83 11.62
N ILE A 9 24.25 -22.85 11.52
CA ILE A 9 25.27 -22.93 10.48
C ILE A 9 24.63 -23.07 9.10
N ASP A 10 23.63 -23.92 8.94
CA ASP A 10 22.90 -24.10 7.68
C ASP A 10 22.14 -22.83 7.28
N PHE A 11 21.46 -22.17 8.21
CA PHE A 11 20.84 -20.86 7.99
C PHE A 11 21.87 -19.79 7.58
N SER A 12 23.04 -19.79 8.23
CA SER A 12 24.14 -18.88 7.87
C SER A 12 24.77 -19.20 6.51
N LEU A 13 24.84 -20.47 6.13
CA LEU A 13 25.34 -20.94 4.84
C LEU A 13 24.33 -20.73 3.72
N GLU A 14 23.04 -20.84 3.99
CA GLU A 14 21.94 -20.54 3.09
C GLU A 14 21.84 -19.03 2.85
N MET A 15 22.01 -18.22 3.90
CA MET A 15 22.27 -16.78 3.79
C MET A 15 23.53 -16.50 2.95
N LEU A 16 24.68 -17.11 3.26
CA LEU A 16 25.94 -16.93 2.51
C LEU A 16 25.85 -17.37 1.04
N LYS A 17 25.07 -18.42 0.72
CA LYS A 17 24.78 -18.85 -0.65
C LYS A 17 23.81 -17.91 -1.35
N SER A 18 22.78 -17.41 -0.67
CA SER A 18 21.83 -16.43 -1.20
C SER A 18 22.50 -15.06 -1.48
N TYR A 19 23.61 -14.74 -0.81
CA TYR A 19 24.50 -13.60 -1.15
C TYR A 19 25.24 -13.72 -2.49
N SER A 20 25.20 -14.88 -3.16
CA SER A 20 26.03 -15.13 -4.36
C SER A 20 25.28 -15.50 -5.63
N ASP A 21 24.04 -15.98 -5.56
CA ASP A 21 23.33 -16.47 -6.74
C ASP A 21 21.97 -15.79 -6.94
N PRO A 22 21.78 -15.00 -8.02
CA PRO A 22 20.50 -14.35 -8.32
C PRO A 22 19.39 -15.33 -8.74
N SER A 23 19.69 -16.61 -9.00
CA SER A 23 18.70 -17.64 -9.31
C SER A 23 18.03 -18.25 -8.08
N TYR A 24 18.59 -18.00 -6.88
CA TYR A 24 17.98 -18.43 -5.64
C TYR A 24 16.79 -17.53 -5.31
N LEU A 25 15.60 -18.11 -5.30
CA LEU A 25 14.34 -17.42 -4.99
C LEU A 25 13.68 -18.07 -3.78
N ASN A 26 13.09 -17.25 -2.91
CA ASN A 26 12.22 -17.73 -1.84
C ASN A 26 10.85 -18.20 -2.41
N GLU A 27 9.96 -18.65 -1.54
CA GLU A 27 8.62 -19.14 -1.91
C GLU A 27 7.72 -18.07 -2.57
N LEU A 28 8.06 -16.79 -2.43
CA LEU A 28 7.37 -15.67 -3.07
C LEU A 28 7.97 -15.33 -4.44
N GLY A 29 9.03 -16.00 -4.87
CA GLY A 29 9.76 -15.69 -6.11
C GLY A 29 10.73 -14.52 -5.96
N GLN A 30 11.10 -14.17 -4.73
CA GLN A 30 11.95 -13.03 -4.42
C GLN A 30 13.41 -13.48 -4.26
N SER A 31 14.33 -12.72 -4.85
CA SER A 31 15.77 -12.87 -4.59
C SER A 31 16.23 -11.90 -3.49
N LEU A 32 17.49 -11.98 -3.11
CA LEU A 32 18.10 -11.16 -2.04
C LEU A 32 17.84 -9.65 -2.15
N ILE A 33 17.62 -9.10 -3.35
CA ILE A 33 17.37 -7.65 -3.51
C ILE A 33 16.04 -7.18 -2.90
N PHE A 34 15.11 -8.08 -2.62
CA PHE A 34 13.84 -7.78 -1.94
C PHE A 34 14.01 -7.58 -0.43
N GLU A 35 15.01 -8.24 0.17
CA GLU A 35 15.20 -8.28 1.63
C GLU A 35 15.27 -6.90 2.28
N GLU A 36 14.70 -6.76 3.47
CA GLU A 36 14.69 -5.52 4.27
C GLU A 36 16.05 -5.19 4.94
N VAL A 37 17.15 -5.46 4.24
CA VAL A 37 18.51 -5.11 4.67
C VAL A 37 18.86 -3.68 4.23
N ILE A 38 19.71 -3.01 5.00
CA ILE A 38 20.28 -1.72 4.62
C ILE A 38 21.32 -1.92 3.52
N TRP A 39 20.88 -1.78 2.27
CA TRP A 39 21.77 -1.71 1.13
C TRP A 39 22.49 -0.36 1.09
N THR A 40 23.78 -0.38 0.76
CA THR A 40 24.53 0.81 0.39
C THR A 40 24.67 0.85 -1.13
N PRO A 41 25.02 1.99 -1.75
CA PRO A 41 25.36 2.02 -3.17
C PRO A 41 26.42 0.97 -3.55
N LYS A 42 27.41 0.73 -2.67
CA LYS A 42 28.43 -0.30 -2.89
C LYS A 42 27.82 -1.70 -2.91
N HIS A 43 26.88 -2.00 -2.02
CA HIS A 43 26.20 -3.29 -2.02
C HIS A 43 25.36 -3.51 -3.29
N LEU A 44 24.55 -2.52 -3.69
CA LEU A 44 23.74 -2.65 -4.92
C LEU A 44 24.60 -2.80 -6.18
N ASN A 45 25.73 -2.09 -6.25
CA ASN A 45 26.69 -2.28 -7.35
C ASN A 45 27.27 -3.70 -7.35
N ALA A 46 27.65 -4.23 -6.19
CA ALA A 46 28.17 -5.59 -6.08
C ALA A 46 27.11 -6.65 -6.47
N LEU A 47 25.87 -6.49 -6.02
CA LEU A 47 24.74 -7.36 -6.39
C LEU A 47 24.49 -7.30 -7.90
N LYS A 48 24.46 -6.10 -8.49
CA LYS A 48 24.30 -5.93 -9.93
C LYS A 48 25.41 -6.63 -10.73
N LEU A 49 26.67 -6.55 -10.29
CA LEU A 49 27.79 -7.27 -10.92
C LEU A 49 27.66 -8.79 -10.82
N LYS A 50 26.94 -9.29 -9.81
CA LYS A 50 26.60 -10.72 -9.67
C LYS A 50 25.33 -11.13 -10.43
N GLY A 51 24.71 -10.22 -11.18
CA GLY A 51 23.52 -10.51 -11.99
C GLY A 51 22.18 -10.34 -11.27
N PHE A 52 22.14 -9.74 -10.09
CA PHE A 52 20.88 -9.34 -9.47
C PHE A 52 20.25 -8.18 -10.25
N ASP A 53 18.95 -8.29 -10.52
CA ASP A 53 18.16 -7.25 -11.18
C ASP A 53 17.26 -6.53 -10.17
N ILE A 54 17.44 -5.22 -10.05
CA ILE A 54 16.63 -4.33 -9.20
C ILE A 54 15.16 -4.26 -9.62
N ASN A 55 14.87 -4.67 -10.86
CA ASN A 55 13.52 -4.73 -11.42
C ASN A 55 13.02 -6.17 -11.57
N LYS A 56 13.72 -7.16 -10.98
CA LYS A 56 13.22 -8.53 -10.91
C LYS A 56 11.86 -8.50 -10.22
N THR A 57 10.89 -9.16 -10.83
CA THR A 57 9.56 -9.34 -10.24
C THR A 57 9.50 -10.63 -9.44
N ASP A 58 8.72 -10.60 -8.37
CA ASP A 58 8.29 -11.78 -7.64
C ASP A 58 7.06 -12.44 -8.30
N TYR A 59 6.46 -13.44 -7.66
CA TYR A 59 5.29 -14.15 -8.19
C TYR A 59 4.00 -13.31 -8.23
N LEU A 60 3.95 -12.19 -7.50
CA LEU A 60 2.86 -11.21 -7.59
C LEU A 60 3.13 -10.14 -8.65
N GLY A 61 4.25 -10.25 -9.38
CA GLY A 61 4.66 -9.26 -10.35
C GLY A 61 5.23 -8.00 -9.71
N LYS A 62 5.51 -7.99 -8.40
CA LYS A 62 6.03 -6.81 -7.69
C LYS A 62 7.55 -6.79 -7.76
N THR A 63 8.13 -5.60 -7.92
CA THR A 63 9.58 -5.38 -7.82
C THR A 63 9.95 -4.93 -6.39
N PRO A 64 11.23 -4.96 -5.99
CA PRO A 64 11.67 -4.59 -4.64
C PRO A 64 11.16 -3.23 -4.13
N ILE A 65 10.93 -2.26 -5.02
CA ILE A 65 10.46 -0.92 -4.64
C ILE A 65 9.03 -0.93 -4.09
N PHE A 66 8.20 -1.92 -4.44
CA PHE A 66 6.84 -2.09 -3.91
C PHE A 66 6.81 -2.42 -2.42
N TYR A 67 7.86 -3.09 -1.93
CA TYR A 67 7.99 -3.50 -0.53
C TYR A 67 8.70 -2.46 0.34
N CYS A 68 9.23 -1.39 -0.26
CA CYS A 68 10.13 -0.49 0.44
C CYS A 68 9.38 0.60 1.22
N LYS A 69 9.29 0.45 2.55
CA LYS A 69 8.71 1.45 3.45
C LYS A 69 9.72 2.48 4.01
N LYS A 70 11.02 2.20 3.97
CA LYS A 70 12.06 3.11 4.49
C LYS A 70 12.48 4.14 3.44
N CYS A 71 12.42 5.43 3.78
CA CYS A 71 12.69 6.53 2.86
C CYS A 71 14.07 6.45 2.17
N PHE A 72 15.14 6.24 2.95
CA PHE A 72 16.49 6.11 2.41
C PHE A 72 16.63 4.95 1.41
N LYS A 73 16.05 3.77 1.71
CA LYS A 73 16.09 2.61 0.82
C LYS A 73 15.29 2.87 -0.47
N PHE A 74 14.14 3.55 -0.37
CA PHE A 74 13.30 3.89 -1.52
C PHE A 74 14.06 4.81 -2.49
N GLN A 75 14.70 5.86 -1.95
CA GLN A 75 15.55 6.77 -2.72
C GLN A 75 16.75 6.04 -3.35
N LEU A 76 17.38 5.13 -2.60
CA LEU A 76 18.50 4.33 -3.11
C LEU A 76 18.07 3.44 -4.29
N LEU A 77 16.90 2.79 -4.20
CA LEU A 77 16.37 1.97 -5.30
C LEU A 77 16.11 2.82 -6.55
N LEU A 78 15.49 3.99 -6.40
CA LEU A 78 15.26 4.95 -7.50
C LEU A 78 16.58 5.44 -8.11
N ALA A 79 17.57 5.78 -7.30
CA ALA A 79 18.90 6.18 -7.76
C ALA A 79 19.62 5.07 -8.56
N ASN A 80 19.25 3.81 -8.31
CA ASN A 80 19.76 2.63 -9.01
C ASN A 80 18.82 2.14 -10.13
N ARG A 81 17.94 3.01 -10.63
CA ARG A 81 17.05 2.76 -11.78
C ARG A 81 15.99 1.68 -11.53
N ALA A 82 15.48 1.59 -10.30
CA ALA A 82 14.21 0.91 -10.06
C ALA A 82 13.11 1.55 -10.93
N ASN A 83 12.34 0.70 -11.60
CA ASN A 83 11.30 1.10 -12.53
C ASN A 83 10.07 1.62 -11.76
N ARG A 84 9.99 2.93 -11.59
CA ARG A 84 8.83 3.60 -10.97
C ARG A 84 7.53 3.52 -11.78
N HIS A 85 7.59 3.13 -13.05
CA HIS A 85 6.42 2.97 -13.93
C HIS A 85 5.92 1.52 -13.97
N HIS A 86 6.54 0.63 -13.19
CA HIS A 86 6.13 -0.76 -13.10
C HIS A 86 4.74 -0.90 -12.48
N VAL A 87 4.00 -1.90 -12.95
CA VAL A 87 2.73 -2.34 -12.39
C VAL A 87 2.82 -3.83 -12.06
N ASP A 88 2.18 -4.24 -10.97
CA ASP A 88 2.16 -5.64 -10.55
C ASP A 88 1.16 -6.48 -11.40
N ASN A 89 0.97 -7.75 -11.03
CA ASN A 89 0.05 -8.64 -11.76
C ASN A 89 -1.43 -8.23 -11.68
N ASN A 90 -1.81 -7.38 -10.73
CA ASN A 90 -3.15 -6.77 -10.64
C ASN A 90 -3.21 -5.43 -11.37
N ASN A 91 -2.19 -5.08 -12.17
CA ASN A 91 -2.04 -3.80 -12.82
C ASN A 91 -1.96 -2.62 -11.82
N GLN A 92 -1.41 -2.84 -10.63
CA GLN A 92 -1.30 -1.82 -9.58
C GLN A 92 0.09 -1.19 -9.59
N ASN A 93 0.16 0.14 -9.57
CA ASN A 93 1.41 0.88 -9.38
C ASN A 93 1.64 1.22 -7.89
N LEU A 94 2.74 1.91 -7.55
CA LEU A 94 3.09 2.24 -6.15
C LEU A 94 2.05 3.06 -5.37
N LEU A 95 1.13 3.79 -6.02
CA LEU A 95 0.07 4.55 -5.34
C LEU A 95 -1.09 3.67 -4.83
N PHE A 96 -1.10 2.38 -5.17
CA PHE A 96 -2.09 1.41 -4.68
C PHE A 96 -1.68 0.78 -3.35
N PHE A 97 -0.46 1.01 -2.88
CA PHE A 97 0.09 0.36 -1.70
C PHE A 97 0.40 1.38 -0.61
N GLU A 98 0.14 0.99 0.65
CA GLU A 98 0.54 1.79 1.81
C GLU A 98 2.05 2.02 1.83
N ASN A 99 2.46 3.26 2.12
CA ASN A 99 3.86 3.62 2.22
C ASN A 99 4.08 4.80 3.18
N HIS A 100 5.34 5.02 3.55
CA HIS A 100 5.73 6.17 4.33
C HIS A 100 5.46 7.48 3.56
N ILE A 101 4.96 8.51 4.24
CA ILE A 101 4.59 9.80 3.65
C ILE A 101 5.67 10.40 2.73
N GLU A 102 6.94 10.33 3.12
CA GLU A 102 8.06 10.84 2.30
C GLU A 102 8.26 10.07 0.98
N ASN A 103 7.92 8.78 0.95
CA ASN A 103 7.93 8.00 -0.29
C ASN A 103 6.75 8.40 -1.17
N ILE A 104 5.56 8.63 -0.60
CA ILE A 104 4.40 9.13 -1.35
C ILE A 104 4.68 10.51 -1.95
N LYS A 105 5.28 11.43 -1.19
CA LYS A 105 5.76 12.73 -1.73
C LYS A 105 6.71 12.54 -2.90
N THR A 106 7.67 11.62 -2.77
CA THR A 106 8.64 11.30 -3.85
C THR A 106 7.93 10.74 -5.09
N ILE A 107 7.01 9.79 -4.90
CA ILE A 107 6.18 9.20 -5.96
C ILE A 107 5.43 10.27 -6.75
N LEU A 108 4.73 11.16 -6.05
CA LEU A 108 3.94 12.23 -6.66
C LEU A 108 4.83 13.29 -7.33
N PHE A 109 5.97 13.61 -6.73
CA PHE A 109 6.97 14.51 -7.29
C PHE A 109 7.54 13.99 -8.63
N LEU A 110 7.80 12.69 -8.71
CA LEU A 110 8.32 12.05 -9.91
C LEU A 110 7.28 11.87 -11.04
N GLY A 111 6.03 12.31 -10.82
CA GLY A 111 4.99 12.33 -11.84
C GLY A 111 4.54 10.94 -12.27
N MET A 112 4.33 10.04 -11.30
CA MET A 112 3.72 8.73 -11.58
C MET A 112 2.36 8.88 -12.27
N ASP A 113 2.02 7.87 -13.09
CA ASP A 113 0.75 7.83 -13.80
C ASP A 113 -0.41 7.65 -12.82
N LEU A 114 -1.31 8.62 -12.76
CA LEU A 114 -2.49 8.63 -11.91
C LEU A 114 -3.68 7.91 -12.54
N ASN A 115 -3.59 7.55 -13.83
CA ASN A 115 -4.68 6.97 -14.60
C ASN A 115 -4.60 5.43 -14.68
N VAL A 116 -3.72 4.82 -13.89
CA VAL A 116 -3.66 3.36 -13.75
C VAL A 116 -4.96 2.88 -13.09
N ILE A 117 -5.56 1.85 -13.71
CA ILE A 117 -6.73 1.14 -13.21
C ILE A 117 -6.32 -0.31 -12.96
N ASP A 118 -6.58 -0.82 -11.77
CA ASP A 118 -6.26 -2.20 -11.43
C ASP A 118 -7.19 -3.22 -12.11
N SER A 119 -6.90 -4.51 -11.93
CA SER A 119 -7.69 -5.61 -12.48
C SER A 119 -9.12 -5.68 -11.95
N PHE A 120 -9.46 -4.93 -10.90
CA PHE A 120 -10.80 -4.84 -10.32
C PHE A 120 -11.56 -3.58 -10.76
N GLY A 121 -10.96 -2.74 -11.61
CA GLY A 121 -11.57 -1.50 -12.09
C GLY A 121 -11.40 -0.31 -11.14
N ASN A 122 -10.53 -0.41 -10.13
CA ASN A 122 -10.29 0.65 -9.16
C ASN A 122 -9.05 1.48 -9.54
N ASN A 123 -9.06 2.77 -9.18
CA ASN A 123 -7.91 3.66 -9.30
C ASN A 123 -7.31 3.96 -7.91
N PHE A 124 -6.20 4.69 -7.87
CA PHE A 124 -5.49 5.00 -6.63
C PHE A 124 -6.32 5.77 -5.58
N LEU A 125 -7.40 6.46 -5.98
CA LEU A 125 -8.29 7.17 -5.06
C LEU A 125 -9.03 6.22 -4.12
N SER A 126 -9.07 4.93 -4.43
CA SER A 126 -9.65 3.87 -3.60
C SER A 126 -8.68 3.27 -2.57
N TYR A 127 -7.42 3.75 -2.51
CA TYR A 127 -6.33 3.10 -1.77
C TYR A 127 -5.70 4.00 -0.70
N ALA A 128 -4.91 3.35 0.17
CA ALA A 128 -4.34 3.93 1.38
C ALA A 128 -3.68 5.30 1.17
N PRO A 129 -2.77 5.50 0.20
CA PRO A 129 -2.06 6.78 0.08
C PRO A 129 -2.98 8.00 -0.07
N PHE A 130 -4.05 7.87 -0.87
CA PHE A 130 -5.01 8.96 -1.06
C PHE A 130 -5.82 9.25 0.21
N HIS A 131 -6.28 8.19 0.89
CA HIS A 131 -7.09 8.32 2.10
C HIS A 131 -6.30 8.69 3.36
N GLN A 132 -5.01 8.37 3.42
CA GLN A 132 -4.12 8.69 4.55
C GLN A 132 -3.49 10.09 4.41
N TYR A 133 -3.27 10.55 3.17
CA TYR A 133 -2.59 11.82 2.88
C TYR A 133 -3.29 12.64 1.76
N PRO A 134 -4.61 12.89 1.85
CA PRO A 134 -5.37 13.54 0.78
C PRO A 134 -4.80 14.91 0.39
N GLU A 135 -4.21 15.63 1.34
CA GLU A 135 -3.60 16.93 1.12
C GLU A 135 -2.51 16.91 0.03
N LEU A 136 -1.77 15.80 -0.11
CA LEU A 136 -0.68 15.66 -1.08
C LEU A 136 -1.18 15.58 -2.53
N PHE A 137 -2.46 15.26 -2.73
CA PHE A 137 -3.06 15.03 -4.04
C PHE A 137 -3.79 16.26 -4.60
N THR A 138 -4.05 17.29 -3.79
CA THR A 138 -4.82 18.49 -4.20
C THR A 138 -4.35 19.05 -5.55
N ASP A 139 -3.06 19.35 -5.71
CA ASP A 139 -2.51 19.91 -6.95
C ASP A 139 -2.09 18.84 -7.98
N LYS A 140 -2.49 17.58 -7.77
CA LYS A 140 -2.17 16.43 -8.62
C LYS A 140 -3.41 15.88 -9.33
N LEU A 141 -4.60 16.07 -8.76
CA LEU A 141 -5.86 15.57 -9.31
C LEU A 141 -6.20 16.16 -10.69
N ASN A 142 -5.67 17.33 -11.04
CA ASN A 142 -5.79 17.88 -12.39
C ASN A 142 -5.15 17.01 -13.50
N LYS A 143 -4.27 16.06 -13.14
CA LYS A 143 -3.67 15.08 -14.06
C LYS A 143 -4.44 13.75 -14.12
N PHE A 144 -5.40 13.56 -13.22
CA PHE A 144 -6.28 12.41 -13.21
C PHE A 144 -7.44 12.67 -14.18
N SER A 145 -7.64 11.78 -15.14
CA SER A 145 -8.71 11.91 -16.16
C SER A 145 -9.97 11.12 -15.82
N GLY A 146 -9.96 10.32 -14.75
CA GLY A 146 -11.16 9.62 -14.29
C GLY A 146 -12.12 10.55 -13.56
N ASP A 147 -13.39 10.14 -13.47
CA ASP A 147 -14.46 10.92 -12.86
C ASP A 147 -15.15 10.19 -11.69
N ASN A 148 -14.67 9.00 -11.34
CA ASN A 148 -15.24 8.19 -10.27
C ASN A 148 -14.18 7.42 -9.46
N ALA A 149 -14.45 7.21 -8.18
CA ALA A 149 -13.69 6.34 -7.29
C ALA A 149 -14.62 5.31 -6.60
N ASN A 150 -14.19 4.06 -6.47
CA ASN A 150 -14.94 3.05 -5.74
C ASN A 150 -14.35 2.88 -4.33
N ILE A 151 -15.10 3.25 -3.30
CA ILE A 151 -14.65 3.26 -1.91
C ILE A 151 -15.04 1.94 -1.26
N PHE A 152 -14.05 1.05 -1.09
CA PHE A 152 -14.21 -0.24 -0.40
C PHE A 152 -13.36 -0.34 0.88
N GLN A 153 -12.64 0.72 1.21
CA GLN A 153 -11.83 0.82 2.40
C GLN A 153 -11.70 2.28 2.83
N VAL A 154 -11.54 2.49 4.12
CA VAL A 154 -11.37 3.82 4.72
C VAL A 154 -10.31 3.77 5.82
N TYR A 155 -9.73 4.94 6.02
CA TYR A 155 -8.65 5.32 6.93
C TYR A 155 -9.06 6.60 7.67
N GLU A 156 -8.25 7.02 8.63
CA GLU A 156 -8.56 8.13 9.53
C GLU A 156 -8.94 9.43 8.80
N LYS A 157 -8.23 9.80 7.73
CA LYS A 157 -8.53 11.02 6.94
C LYS A 157 -9.47 10.79 5.75
N SER A 158 -10.23 9.69 5.73
CA SER A 158 -11.09 9.39 4.58
C SER A 158 -12.18 10.42 4.36
N GLU A 159 -12.73 11.02 5.41
CA GLU A 159 -13.69 12.10 5.24
C GLU A 159 -13.09 13.28 4.46
N GLU A 160 -11.86 13.69 4.79
CA GLU A 160 -11.13 14.72 4.06
C GLU A 160 -10.87 14.32 2.60
N ALA A 161 -10.49 13.06 2.38
CA ALA A 161 -10.26 12.52 1.04
C ALA A 161 -11.53 12.56 0.17
N LEU A 162 -12.66 12.14 0.73
CA LEU A 162 -13.95 12.17 0.03
C LEU A 162 -14.45 13.60 -0.23
N LYS A 163 -14.24 14.51 0.73
CA LYS A 163 -14.53 15.95 0.52
C LYS A 163 -13.67 16.54 -0.59
N LEU A 164 -12.41 16.13 -0.69
CA LEU A 164 -11.53 16.54 -1.78
C LEU A 164 -12.04 16.04 -3.14
N LEU A 165 -12.52 14.79 -3.22
CA LEU A 165 -13.14 14.29 -4.46
C LEU A 165 -14.34 15.16 -4.89
N GLU A 166 -15.24 15.47 -3.96
CA GLU A 166 -16.41 16.32 -4.26
C GLU A 166 -16.01 17.72 -4.70
N LYS A 167 -15.00 18.31 -4.05
CA LYS A 167 -14.45 19.62 -4.43
C LYS A 167 -13.89 19.61 -5.86
N GLU A 168 -13.20 18.54 -6.24
CA GLU A 168 -12.66 18.36 -7.59
C GLU A 168 -13.68 17.79 -8.60
N SER A 169 -14.96 17.71 -8.22
CA SER A 169 -16.06 17.15 -9.05
C SER A 169 -15.83 15.69 -9.48
N ILE A 170 -15.05 14.94 -8.72
CA ILE A 170 -14.85 13.50 -8.87
C ILE A 170 -15.91 12.78 -8.04
N LYS A 171 -16.72 11.94 -8.68
CA LYS A 171 -17.74 11.15 -8.01
C LYS A 171 -17.09 10.02 -7.22
N PHE A 172 -17.82 9.48 -6.26
CA PHE A 172 -17.45 8.22 -5.66
C PHE A 172 -18.67 7.35 -5.39
N THR A 173 -18.45 6.04 -5.40
CA THR A 173 -19.43 5.03 -5.03
C THR A 173 -18.95 4.27 -3.81
N LEU A 174 -19.85 3.94 -2.91
CA LEU A 174 -19.51 3.12 -1.75
C LEU A 174 -19.78 1.64 -2.05
N SER A 175 -18.78 0.79 -1.84
CA SER A 175 -18.95 -0.65 -1.95
C SER A 175 -19.84 -1.21 -0.82
N PRO A 176 -20.60 -2.30 -1.05
CA PRO A 176 -21.42 -2.92 0.00
C PRO A 176 -20.64 -3.39 1.24
N LYS A 177 -19.33 -3.62 1.08
CA LYS A 177 -18.40 -3.93 2.16
C LYS A 177 -17.30 -2.87 2.15
N ILE A 178 -17.10 -2.22 3.29
CA ILE A 178 -16.05 -1.22 3.50
C ILE A 178 -15.14 -1.67 4.64
N ILE A 179 -13.85 -1.76 4.37
CA ILE A 179 -12.84 -2.10 5.38
C ILE A 179 -12.48 -0.84 6.18
N LEU A 180 -12.55 -0.92 7.51
CA LEU A 180 -12.03 0.09 8.43
C LEU A 180 -10.57 -0.28 8.76
N ASN A 181 -9.62 0.54 8.32
CA ASN A 181 -8.19 0.34 8.60
C ASN A 181 -7.74 1.02 9.90
N TYR A 182 -8.68 1.30 10.81
CA TYR A 182 -8.46 1.85 12.14
C TYR A 182 -9.53 1.33 13.09
N ASP A 183 -9.23 1.30 14.38
CA ASP A 183 -10.16 0.84 15.40
C ASP A 183 -11.26 1.88 15.62
N PRO A 184 -12.53 1.61 15.23
CA PRO A 184 -13.59 2.59 15.38
C PRO A 184 -13.92 2.91 16.84
N GLN A 185 -13.57 2.03 17.80
CA GLN A 185 -13.81 2.25 19.22
C GLN A 185 -12.73 3.11 19.87
N LYS A 186 -11.50 3.10 19.36
CA LYS A 186 -10.41 3.98 19.81
C LYS A 186 -10.50 5.35 19.15
N GLU A 187 -10.77 5.38 17.84
CA GLU A 187 -10.84 6.61 17.03
C GLU A 187 -12.29 7.13 16.91
N LYS A 188 -12.96 7.31 18.05
CA LYS A 188 -14.40 7.64 18.11
C LYS A 188 -14.78 8.90 17.32
N ASN A 189 -14.00 9.97 17.47
CA ASN A 189 -14.29 11.23 16.79
C ASN A 189 -14.22 11.05 15.27
N THR A 190 -13.17 10.39 14.79
CA THR A 190 -12.94 10.10 13.38
C THR A 190 -14.09 9.32 12.75
N ILE A 191 -14.56 8.26 13.43
CA ILE A 191 -15.69 7.48 12.91
C ILE A 191 -17.01 8.27 12.97
N ILE A 192 -17.24 9.08 14.00
CA ILE A 192 -18.44 9.92 14.12
C ILE A 192 -18.52 10.92 12.96
N HIS A 193 -17.41 11.59 12.64
CA HIS A 193 -17.38 12.56 11.55
C HIS A 193 -17.58 11.89 10.18
N LEU A 194 -16.88 10.78 9.91
CA LEU A 194 -17.06 10.00 8.68
C LEU A 194 -18.50 9.51 8.53
N VAL A 195 -19.07 8.90 9.57
CA VAL A 195 -20.45 8.39 9.53
C VAL A 195 -21.43 9.54 9.30
N SER A 196 -21.28 10.66 10.00
CA SER A 196 -22.14 11.83 9.80
C SER A 196 -22.06 12.36 8.37
N TYR A 197 -20.88 12.38 7.79
CA TYR A 197 -20.67 12.77 6.39
C TYR A 197 -21.33 11.81 5.38
N LEU A 198 -21.34 10.51 5.68
CA LEU A 198 -21.89 9.48 4.79
C LEU A 198 -23.41 9.32 4.90
N LYS A 199 -24.05 9.72 6.01
CA LYS A 199 -25.50 9.50 6.27
C LYS A 199 -26.40 9.92 5.11
N ASP A 200 -26.15 11.07 4.51
CA ASP A 200 -26.98 11.60 3.42
C ASP A 200 -26.57 11.07 2.03
N LYS A 201 -25.51 10.26 1.96
CA LYS A 201 -24.89 9.78 0.71
C LYS A 201 -25.11 8.29 0.47
N THR A 202 -25.72 7.58 1.42
CA THR A 202 -25.98 6.13 1.30
C THR A 202 -27.24 5.70 2.03
N GLU A 203 -27.85 4.63 1.53
CA GLU A 203 -28.85 3.88 2.30
C GLU A 203 -28.13 3.02 3.35
N GLU A 204 -28.38 3.27 4.63
CA GLU A 204 -27.68 2.65 5.76
C GLU A 204 -27.72 1.11 5.73
N SER A 205 -28.79 0.52 5.21
CA SER A 205 -29.04 -0.93 5.24
C SER A 205 -28.15 -1.71 4.27
N LYS A 206 -27.58 -1.06 3.26
CA LYS A 206 -26.84 -1.71 2.15
C LYS A 206 -25.35 -1.90 2.41
N ILE A 207 -24.77 -1.18 3.38
CA ILE A 207 -23.31 -1.18 3.62
C ILE A 207 -22.98 -1.89 4.93
N ARG A 208 -21.87 -2.64 4.92
CA ARG A 208 -21.26 -3.23 6.10
C ARG A 208 -19.82 -2.73 6.23
N PHE A 209 -19.51 -2.17 7.39
CA PHE A 209 -18.17 -1.75 7.77
C PHE A 209 -17.49 -2.88 8.53
N ILE A 210 -16.27 -3.22 8.16
CA ILE A 210 -15.55 -4.39 8.65
C ILE A 210 -14.23 -3.91 9.26
N TYR A 211 -14.05 -4.14 10.55
CA TYR A 211 -12.78 -3.91 11.24
C TYR A 211 -12.19 -5.25 11.67
N SER A 212 -10.93 -5.47 11.31
CA SER A 212 -10.15 -6.63 11.72
C SER A 212 -9.08 -6.19 12.71
N PRO A 213 -9.24 -6.49 14.01
CA PRO A 213 -8.22 -6.20 15.01
C PRO A 213 -6.88 -6.85 14.64
N SER A 214 -5.77 -6.24 15.09
CA SER A 214 -4.43 -6.78 14.88
C SER A 214 -4.08 -7.94 15.83
N ASP A 215 -4.86 -8.11 16.89
CA ASP A 215 -4.75 -9.23 17.83
C ASP A 215 -5.68 -10.38 17.43
N ASP A 216 -5.70 -11.47 18.20
CA ASP A 216 -6.55 -12.64 17.93
C ASP A 216 -8.06 -12.39 18.18
N SER A 217 -8.47 -11.13 18.39
CA SER A 217 -9.87 -10.79 18.57
C SER A 217 -10.67 -11.03 17.28
N PRO A 218 -11.95 -11.37 17.40
CA PRO A 218 -12.79 -11.62 16.23
C PRO A 218 -13.00 -10.36 15.39
N VAL A 219 -13.18 -10.57 14.08
CA VAL A 219 -13.59 -9.53 13.13
C VAL A 219 -14.90 -8.89 13.57
N GLN A 220 -14.93 -7.57 13.54
CA GLN A 220 -16.08 -6.76 13.97
C GLN A 220 -16.77 -6.22 12.73
N ILE A 221 -18.10 -6.37 12.68
CA ILE A 221 -18.93 -5.93 11.54
C ILE A 221 -19.99 -4.96 12.05
N TYR A 222 -20.08 -3.82 11.40
CA TYR A 222 -20.97 -2.73 11.78
C TYR A 222 -21.87 -2.29 10.62
N THR A 223 -23.10 -1.92 10.94
CA THR A 223 -23.92 -1.05 10.09
C THR A 223 -23.57 0.42 10.32
N LEU A 224 -24.01 1.31 9.44
CA LEU A 224 -23.81 2.75 9.64
C LEU A 224 -24.44 3.24 10.97
N HIS A 225 -25.64 2.73 11.31
CA HIS A 225 -26.31 3.02 12.57
C HIS A 225 -25.52 2.54 13.80
N GLN A 226 -24.94 1.33 13.75
CA GLN A 226 -24.11 0.82 14.85
C GLN A 226 -22.87 1.69 15.05
N LEU A 227 -22.21 2.11 13.96
CA LEU A 227 -21.06 3.01 14.07
C LEU A 227 -21.43 4.38 14.65
N SER A 228 -22.60 4.93 14.29
CA SER A 228 -23.05 6.21 14.87
C SER A 228 -23.29 6.16 16.38
N ASN A 229 -23.45 4.96 16.94
CA ASN A 229 -23.73 4.74 18.36
C ASN A 229 -22.50 4.31 19.17
N ILE A 230 -21.28 4.38 18.62
CA ILE A 230 -20.02 4.01 19.32
C ILE A 230 -19.62 5.02 20.43
N ILE A 231 -20.52 5.93 20.79
CA ILE A 231 -20.32 7.00 21.78
C ILE A 231 -20.18 6.42 23.18
#